data_AF-A0A6A5A946-F1
#
_entry.id   AF-A0A6A5A946-F1
#
_cell.length_a   1.000
_cell.length_b   1.000
_cell.length_c   1.000
_cell.angle_alpha   90.00
_cell.angle_beta   90.00
_cell.angle_gamma   90.00
#
_symmetry.space_group_name_H-M   'P 1'
#
loop_
_entity.id
_entity.type
_entity.pdbx_description
1 polymer ?
#
loop_
_entity_poly.entity_id
_entity_poly.type
_entity_poly.pdbx_seq_one_letter_code
_entity_poly.pdbx_strand_id
1 'polypeptide(L)'
;MQIGALSKVEAEFDFAIILKPSRSDEQAVVGNADRHRPSVAPPLTTNLKGFYKKNPHQGTTELLRRLHNAGLETKRIRSLDGKQLLVKVKAPQAVLEFGAEQMKLKKQRRGDLMWIEFSSSLRATFVDFDATDDSCGVMQFLDKDKQSIVYHLLTSDDGGAGLNDHNDLFEAMVEHMMPLHKANLEHLRHS
;
A
#
# COMPACT_ATOMS: atom_id res chain seq x y z
N MET A 1 -2.89 -31.51 3.14
CA MET A 1 -3.43 -30.14 3.29
C MET A 1 -2.29 -29.22 3.66
N GLN A 2 -1.85 -28.38 2.73
CA GLN A 2 -0.73 -27.47 2.95
C GLN A 2 -1.28 -26.20 3.60
N ILE A 3 -1.12 -26.08 4.91
CA ILE A 3 -1.39 -24.85 5.65
C ILE A 3 -0.31 -23.85 5.21
N GLY A 4 -0.70 -22.76 4.55
CA GLY A 4 0.24 -21.67 4.21
C GLY A 4 0.33 -21.27 2.73
N ALA A 5 -0.43 -21.89 1.81
CA ALA A 5 -0.58 -21.29 0.48
C ALA A 5 -1.50 -20.06 0.60
N LEU A 6 -0.95 -18.86 0.39
CA LEU A 6 -1.75 -17.65 0.22
C LEU A 6 -2.80 -17.91 -0.86
N SER A 7 -4.07 -17.59 -0.61
CA SER A 7 -5.08 -17.68 -1.67
C SER A 7 -4.65 -16.79 -2.85
N LYS A 8 -5.06 -17.12 -4.09
CA LYS A 8 -4.73 -16.30 -5.28
C LYS A 8 -5.00 -14.80 -5.07
N VAL A 9 -6.06 -14.48 -4.32
CA VAL A 9 -6.47 -13.11 -3.96
C VAL A 9 -5.54 -12.45 -2.93
N GLU A 10 -4.90 -13.23 -2.05
CA GLU A 10 -3.96 -12.69 -1.06
C GLU A 10 -2.56 -12.45 -1.61
N ALA A 11 -2.16 -13.18 -2.67
CA ALA A 11 -0.92 -12.95 -3.40
C ALA A 11 -0.92 -11.65 -4.22
N GLU A 12 -2.07 -10.97 -4.33
CA GLU A 12 -2.18 -9.72 -5.07
C GLU A 12 -1.62 -8.51 -4.31
N PHE A 13 -1.58 -8.55 -2.97
CA PHE A 13 -1.14 -7.41 -2.15
C PHE A 13 0.39 -7.34 -2.05
N ASP A 14 0.93 -6.13 -2.19
CA ASP A 14 2.38 -5.88 -2.23
C ASP A 14 2.93 -5.43 -0.87
N PHE A 15 2.09 -4.81 -0.03
CA PHE A 15 2.49 -4.20 1.24
C PHE A 15 1.46 -4.44 2.35
N ALA A 16 1.92 -4.37 3.59
CA ALA A 16 1.07 -4.31 4.77
C ALA A 16 1.46 -3.14 5.67
N ILE A 17 0.45 -2.42 6.17
CA ILE A 17 0.58 -1.37 7.18
C ILE A 17 -0.04 -1.91 8.46
N ILE A 18 0.76 -2.02 9.52
CA ILE A 18 0.30 -2.34 10.88
C ILE A 18 -0.05 -1.04 11.56
N LEU A 19 -1.27 -0.94 12.08
CA LEU A 19 -1.71 0.21 12.86
C LEU A 19 -1.48 -0.02 14.35
N LYS A 20 -1.10 1.05 15.05
CA LYS A 20 -0.91 1.04 16.51
C LYS A 20 -2.21 0.61 17.20
N PRO A 21 -2.14 -0.21 18.28
CA PRO A 21 -3.31 -0.58 19.05
C PRO A 21 -4.04 0.66 19.56
N SER A 22 -5.35 0.71 19.36
CA SER A 22 -6.17 1.77 19.93
C SER A 22 -6.74 1.33 21.28
N ARG A 23 -6.70 2.21 22.29
CA ARG A 23 -7.33 1.95 23.61
C ARG A 23 -8.85 1.72 23.50
N SER A 24 -9.46 2.15 22.40
CA SER A 24 -10.87 1.97 22.09
C SER A 24 -11.19 0.55 21.62
N ASP A 25 -10.24 -0.16 21.01
CA ASP A 25 -10.44 -1.56 20.59
C ASP A 25 -10.45 -2.53 21.78
N GLU A 26 -9.90 -2.15 22.95
CA GLU A 26 -10.05 -2.94 24.20
C GLU A 26 -11.49 -2.93 24.76
N GLN A 27 -12.31 -1.94 24.39
CA GLN A 27 -13.71 -1.83 24.88
C GLN A 27 -14.74 -2.38 23.89
N ALA A 28 -14.37 -2.63 22.63
CA ALA A 28 -15.28 -3.20 21.63
C ALA A 28 -15.54 -4.71 21.79
N VAL A 29 -15.00 -5.35 22.84
CA VAL A 29 -15.35 -6.72 23.25
C VAL A 29 -16.78 -6.79 23.83
N VAL A 30 -17.41 -5.66 24.15
CA VAL A 30 -18.78 -5.62 24.68
C VAL A 30 -19.58 -4.49 24.03
N GLY A 31 -20.33 -4.81 22.96
CA GLY A 31 -21.45 -3.98 22.54
C GLY A 31 -21.56 -3.76 21.03
N ASN A 32 -22.47 -4.51 20.41
CA ASN A 32 -23.21 -4.02 19.25
C ASN A 32 -23.96 -2.75 19.69
N ALA A 33 -23.60 -1.58 19.17
CA ALA A 33 -24.44 -0.39 19.26
C ALA A 33 -24.26 0.51 18.02
N ASP A 34 -25.36 0.56 17.27
CA ASP A 34 -25.86 1.55 16.33
C ASP A 34 -25.10 2.85 16.03
N ARG A 35 -24.99 3.07 14.71
CA ARG A 35 -25.48 4.25 13.96
C ARG A 35 -25.71 5.53 14.78
N HIS A 36 -24.74 6.45 14.77
CA HIS A 36 -24.97 7.87 14.47
C HIS A 36 -23.64 8.57 14.19
N ARG A 37 -23.52 9.17 13.01
CA ARG A 37 -22.30 9.78 12.47
C ARG A 37 -22.41 11.31 12.58
N PRO A 38 -21.64 11.99 13.44
CA PRO A 38 -21.32 13.39 13.23
C PRO A 38 -20.02 13.47 12.42
N SER A 39 -20.11 14.06 11.23
CA SER A 39 -18.95 14.47 10.44
C SER A 39 -18.28 15.65 11.13
N VAL A 40 -17.43 15.40 12.12
CA VAL A 40 -16.63 16.45 12.75
C VAL A 40 -15.36 16.61 11.93
N ALA A 41 -15.29 17.69 11.16
CA ALA A 41 -14.05 18.11 10.50
C ALA A 41 -12.94 18.24 11.57
N PRO A 42 -11.67 17.93 11.25
CA PRO A 42 -10.58 18.07 12.21
C PRO A 42 -10.54 19.51 12.74
N PRO A 43 -10.46 19.73 14.06
CA PRO A 43 -10.30 21.07 14.58
C PRO A 43 -8.95 21.63 14.15
N LEU A 44 -8.88 22.96 13.97
CA LEU A 44 -7.66 23.75 13.69
C LEU A 44 -6.66 23.74 14.88
N THR A 45 -6.48 22.59 15.52
CA THR A 45 -5.54 22.43 16.63
C THR A 45 -4.14 22.20 16.08
N THR A 46 -3.18 22.93 16.62
CA THR A 46 -1.74 22.86 16.33
C THR A 46 -1.07 21.51 16.65
N ASN A 47 -1.83 20.46 17.02
CA ASN A 47 -1.30 19.14 17.35
C ASN A 47 -2.19 18.02 16.75
N LEU A 48 -2.05 17.79 15.45
CA LEU A 48 -2.81 16.76 14.72
C LEU A 48 -2.45 15.35 15.19
N LYS A 49 -1.19 15.11 15.56
CA LYS A 49 -0.74 13.83 16.15
C LYS A 49 -1.56 13.46 17.39
N GLY A 50 -1.73 14.40 18.31
CA GLY A 50 -2.52 14.20 19.52
C GLY A 50 -4.01 13.99 19.23
N PHE A 51 -4.54 14.65 18.21
CA PHE A 51 -5.92 14.47 17.76
C PHE A 51 -6.17 13.05 17.24
N TYR A 52 -5.32 12.52 16.36
CA TYR A 52 -5.48 11.17 15.81
C TYR A 52 -5.30 10.07 16.86
N LYS A 53 -4.37 10.26 17.82
CA LYS A 53 -4.23 9.35 18.97
C LYS A 53 -5.48 9.26 19.83
N LYS A 54 -6.20 10.38 20.00
CA LYS A 54 -7.46 10.43 20.76
C LYS A 54 -8.67 9.94 19.95
N ASN A 55 -8.60 10.05 18.62
CA ASN A 55 -9.67 9.71 17.69
C ASN A 55 -9.20 8.68 16.64
N PRO A 56 -8.92 7.43 17.04
CA PRO A 56 -8.33 6.41 16.16
C PRO A 56 -9.20 6.09 14.94
N HIS A 57 -10.53 6.20 15.05
CA HIS A 57 -11.44 6.02 13.91
C HIS A 57 -11.28 7.11 12.86
N GLN A 58 -11.06 8.36 13.28
CA GLN A 58 -10.81 9.48 12.36
C GLN A 58 -9.43 9.36 11.72
N GLY A 59 -8.41 8.98 12.51
CA GLY A 59 -7.07 8.69 11.97
C GLY A 59 -7.08 7.56 10.94
N THR A 60 -7.80 6.47 11.22
CA THR A 60 -7.95 5.35 10.26
C THR A 60 -8.70 5.80 9.00
N THR A 61 -9.74 6.61 9.14
CA THR A 61 -10.51 7.12 8.00
C THR A 61 -9.64 8.01 7.11
N GLU A 62 -8.86 8.91 7.72
CA GLU A 62 -7.95 9.78 7.00
C GLU A 62 -6.82 9.00 6.31
N LEU A 63 -6.26 7.99 6.99
CA LEU A 63 -5.24 7.11 6.41
C LEU A 63 -5.78 6.38 5.16
N LEU A 64 -6.96 5.75 5.25
CA LEU A 64 -7.57 5.09 4.10
C LEU A 64 -7.89 6.07 2.97
N ARG A 65 -8.38 7.27 3.30
CA ARG A 65 -8.65 8.32 2.32
C ARG A 65 -7.39 8.71 1.54
N ARG A 66 -6.26 8.88 2.23
CA ARG A 66 -4.98 9.21 1.57
C ARG A 66 -4.48 8.08 0.68
N LEU A 67 -4.58 6.83 1.13
CA LEU A 67 -4.23 5.67 0.32
C LEU A 67 -5.07 5.59 -0.97
N HIS A 68 -6.39 5.79 -0.85
CA HIS A 68 -7.29 5.79 -2.01
C HIS A 68 -7.03 6.97 -2.95
N ASN A 69 -6.71 8.15 -2.41
CA ASN A 69 -6.33 9.31 -3.21
C ASN A 69 -5.03 9.09 -3.99
N ALA A 70 -4.11 8.30 -3.46
CA ALA A 70 -2.90 7.85 -4.17
C ALA A 70 -3.17 6.73 -5.19
N GLY A 71 -4.45 6.35 -5.40
CA GLY A 71 -4.85 5.27 -6.30
C GLY A 71 -4.61 3.86 -5.76
N LEU A 72 -4.22 3.71 -4.50
CA LEU A 72 -3.94 2.40 -3.90
C LEU A 72 -5.22 1.69 -3.45
N GLU A 73 -5.30 0.40 -3.73
CA GLU A 73 -6.34 -0.48 -3.23
C GLU A 73 -5.98 -1.01 -1.84
N THR A 74 -6.97 -1.09 -0.95
CA THR A 74 -6.73 -1.47 0.45
C THR A 74 -7.70 -2.53 0.94
N LYS A 75 -7.19 -3.45 1.77
CA LYS A 75 -7.99 -4.47 2.48
C LYS A 75 -7.64 -4.47 3.97
N ARG A 76 -8.64 -4.27 4.82
CA ARG A 76 -8.51 -4.29 6.27
C ARG A 76 -8.62 -5.70 6.82
N ILE A 77 -7.74 -6.06 7.75
CA ILE A 77 -7.68 -7.37 8.41
C ILE A 77 -7.37 -7.15 9.88
N ARG A 78 -8.08 -7.82 10.78
CA ARG A 78 -7.69 -7.87 12.19
C ARG A 78 -6.77 -9.06 12.42
N SER A 79 -5.80 -8.89 13.32
CA SER A 79 -5.00 -10.00 13.84
C SER A 79 -5.90 -11.04 14.51
N LEU A 80 -5.41 -12.29 14.61
CA LEU A 80 -6.16 -13.39 15.21
C LEU A 80 -6.51 -13.14 16.69
N ASP A 81 -5.66 -12.41 17.41
CA ASP A 81 -5.91 -12.00 18.79
C ASP A 81 -6.84 -10.77 18.91
N GLY A 82 -7.25 -10.18 17.78
CA GLY A 82 -8.12 -9.02 17.68
C GLY A 82 -7.49 -7.69 18.07
N LYS A 83 -6.23 -7.67 18.52
CA LYS A 83 -5.58 -6.51 19.12
C LYS A 83 -4.97 -5.55 18.11
N GLN A 84 -4.67 -6.02 16.90
CA GLN A 84 -4.02 -5.24 15.86
C GLN A 84 -4.89 -5.18 14.62
N LEU A 85 -4.85 -4.02 13.96
CA LEU A 85 -5.47 -3.79 12.68
C LEU A 85 -4.37 -3.67 11.62
N LEU A 86 -4.45 -4.53 10.61
CA LEU A 86 -3.58 -4.52 9.44
C LEU A 86 -4.35 -4.00 8.23
N VAL A 87 -3.68 -3.20 7.42
CA VAL A 87 -4.15 -2.75 6.10
C VAL A 87 -3.22 -3.35 5.05
N LYS A 88 -3.70 -4.32 4.29
CA LYS A 88 -3.01 -4.80 3.09
C LYS A 88 -3.22 -3.78 1.97
N VAL A 89 -2.16 -3.49 1.22
CA VAL A 89 -2.13 -2.48 0.15
C VAL A 89 -1.69 -3.13 -1.15
N LYS A 90 -2.35 -2.74 -2.24
CA LYS A 90 -2.06 -3.15 -3.62
C LYS A 90 -2.08 -1.91 -4.52
N ALA A 91 -1.18 -1.83 -5.48
CA ALA A 91 -1.24 -0.82 -6.53
C ALA A 91 -1.83 -1.43 -7.82
N PRO A 92 -2.90 -0.85 -8.38
CA PRO A 92 -3.35 -1.17 -9.73
C PRO A 92 -2.26 -0.92 -10.77
N GLN A 93 -2.35 -1.56 -11.94
CA GLN A 93 -1.34 -1.46 -13.00
C GLN A 93 -1.04 0.00 -13.41
N ALA A 94 -2.07 0.81 -13.65
CA ALA A 94 -1.90 2.22 -14.02
C ALA A 94 -1.16 3.02 -12.94
N VAL A 95 -1.38 2.68 -11.66
CA VAL A 95 -0.76 3.32 -10.51
C VAL A 95 0.69 2.87 -10.34
N LEU A 96 0.98 1.58 -10.62
CA LEU A 96 2.35 1.07 -10.69
C LEU A 96 3.16 1.77 -11.79
N GLU A 97 2.58 1.93 -12.98
CA GLU A 97 3.23 2.63 -14.09
C GLU A 97 3.46 4.11 -13.74
N PHE A 98 2.46 4.80 -13.18
CA PHE A 98 2.62 6.18 -12.70
C PHE A 98 3.75 6.31 -11.67
N GLY A 99 3.77 5.45 -10.64
CA GLY A 99 4.81 5.47 -9.63
C GLY A 99 6.21 5.14 -10.20
N ALA A 100 6.30 4.23 -11.18
CA ALA A 100 7.54 3.94 -11.87
C ALA A 100 8.08 5.14 -12.67
N GLU A 101 7.19 5.93 -13.30
CA GLU A 101 7.56 7.18 -13.97
C GLU A 101 8.07 8.23 -12.96
N GLN A 102 7.37 8.43 -11.85
CA GLN A 102 7.78 9.37 -10.79
C GLN A 102 9.16 9.03 -10.22
N MET A 103 9.43 7.74 -10.04
CA MET A 103 10.72 7.24 -9.57
C MET A 103 11.81 7.25 -10.64
N LYS A 104 11.48 7.57 -11.90
CA LYS A 104 12.39 7.48 -13.05
C LYS A 104 13.04 6.10 -13.16
N LEU A 105 12.24 5.06 -12.91
CA LEU A 105 12.72 3.69 -12.86
C LEU A 105 13.29 3.29 -14.22
N LYS A 106 14.52 2.76 -14.27
CA LYS A 106 15.15 2.38 -15.54
C LYS A 106 14.67 1.01 -16.00
N LYS A 107 14.21 0.93 -17.25
CA LYS A 107 13.79 -0.32 -17.91
C LYS A 107 14.56 -0.51 -19.22
N GLN A 108 14.72 -1.76 -19.63
CA GLN A 108 15.44 -2.11 -20.85
C GLN A 108 14.48 -2.08 -22.06
N ARG A 109 14.87 -1.35 -23.10
CA ARG A 109 14.10 -1.28 -24.34
C ARG A 109 14.40 -2.46 -25.26
N ARG A 110 13.39 -3.01 -25.94
CA ARG A 110 13.51 -4.23 -26.76
C ARG A 110 14.34 -4.03 -28.03
N GLY A 111 14.25 -2.86 -28.66
CA GLY A 111 14.85 -2.62 -29.98
C GLY A 111 16.37 -2.48 -29.97
N ASP A 112 16.92 -1.83 -28.96
CA ASP A 112 18.34 -1.48 -28.86
C ASP A 112 19.00 -1.92 -27.55
N LEU A 113 18.25 -2.57 -26.67
CA LEU A 113 18.70 -3.09 -25.37
C LEU A 113 19.25 -2.01 -24.42
N MET A 114 18.94 -0.74 -24.68
CA MET A 114 19.36 0.38 -23.84
C MET A 114 18.47 0.50 -22.60
N TRP A 115 19.08 0.93 -21.50
CA TRP A 115 18.40 1.25 -20.25
C TRP A 115 17.98 2.72 -20.25
N ILE A 116 16.68 2.97 -20.29
CA ILE A 116 16.10 4.31 -20.29
C ILE A 116 15.10 4.46 -19.16
N GLU A 117 14.78 5.70 -18.79
CA GLU A 117 13.73 5.98 -17.81
C GLU A 117 12.39 5.45 -18.33
N PHE A 118 11.64 4.79 -17.45
CA PHE A 118 10.34 4.26 -17.76
C PHE A 118 9.39 5.41 -18.12
N SER A 119 8.63 5.23 -19.19
CA SER A 119 7.45 6.03 -19.46
C SER A 119 6.28 5.14 -19.85
N SER A 120 5.12 5.40 -19.26
CA SER A 120 3.83 4.80 -19.58
C SER A 120 3.47 5.01 -21.05
N SER A 121 3.83 6.17 -21.63
CA SER A 121 3.64 6.45 -23.06
C SER A 121 4.48 5.55 -23.98
N LEU A 122 5.63 5.07 -23.50
CA LEU A 122 6.57 4.21 -24.23
C LEU A 122 6.52 2.75 -23.75
N ARG A 123 5.53 2.38 -22.93
CA ARG A 123 5.49 1.08 -22.25
C ARG A 123 5.64 -0.12 -23.20
N ALA A 124 5.03 -0.05 -24.38
CA ALA A 124 5.08 -1.11 -25.39
C ALA A 124 6.48 -1.37 -25.99
N THR A 125 7.44 -0.47 -25.75
CA THR A 125 8.81 -0.61 -26.27
C THR A 125 9.73 -1.39 -25.34
N PHE A 126 9.34 -1.59 -24.08
CA PHE A 126 10.18 -2.27 -23.09
C PHE A 126 10.14 -3.80 -23.25
N VAL A 127 11.20 -4.45 -22.79
CA VAL A 127 11.31 -5.92 -22.84
C VAL A 127 10.21 -6.57 -22.02
N ASP A 128 9.93 -6.01 -20.84
CA ASP A 128 9.00 -6.49 -19.82
C ASP A 128 7.52 -6.23 -20.17
N PHE A 129 7.23 -5.67 -21.35
CA PHE A 129 5.86 -5.46 -21.80
C PHE A 129 5.27 -6.73 -22.41
N ASP A 130 4.16 -7.18 -21.84
CA ASP A 130 3.38 -8.30 -22.36
C ASP A 130 2.18 -7.78 -23.13
N ALA A 131 2.18 -7.99 -24.45
CA ALA A 131 1.08 -7.62 -25.33
C ALA A 131 -0.05 -8.68 -25.38
N THR A 132 0.12 -9.81 -24.69
CA THR A 132 -0.82 -10.96 -24.75
C THR A 132 -1.85 -10.96 -23.62
N ASP A 133 -1.58 -10.26 -22.52
CA ASP A 133 -2.32 -10.38 -21.26
C ASP A 133 -3.53 -9.42 -21.13
N ASP A 134 -3.81 -8.57 -22.13
CA ASP A 134 -5.02 -7.72 -22.19
C ASP A 134 -5.17 -7.07 -23.58
N SER A 135 -6.34 -6.54 -23.92
CA SER A 135 -6.54 -5.80 -25.19
C SER A 135 -5.63 -4.56 -25.36
N CYS A 136 -4.95 -4.14 -24.29
CA CYS A 136 -3.99 -3.04 -24.27
C CYS A 136 -2.59 -3.43 -23.78
N GLY A 137 -2.34 -4.70 -23.44
CA GLY A 137 -1.08 -5.19 -22.87
C GLY A 137 -0.70 -4.61 -21.49
N VAL A 138 0.21 -5.28 -20.78
CA VAL A 138 0.54 -5.01 -19.37
C VAL A 138 2.06 -4.97 -19.17
N MET A 139 2.55 -4.02 -18.37
CA MET A 139 3.96 -4.01 -17.94
C MET A 139 4.18 -5.03 -16.81
N GLN A 140 5.07 -5.99 -17.03
CA GLN A 140 5.45 -6.98 -16.03
C GLN A 140 6.56 -6.42 -15.13
N PHE A 141 6.17 -5.76 -14.04
CA PHE A 141 7.11 -5.34 -13.00
C PHE A 141 7.58 -6.52 -12.15
N LEU A 142 8.87 -6.56 -11.85
CA LEU A 142 9.43 -7.49 -10.87
C LEU A 142 8.86 -7.19 -9.48
N ASP A 143 8.74 -8.20 -8.61
CA ASP A 143 8.21 -8.01 -7.25
C ASP A 143 8.99 -6.96 -6.45
N LYS A 144 10.33 -6.92 -6.60
CA LYS A 144 11.17 -5.89 -5.99
C LYS A 144 10.79 -4.47 -6.45
N ASP A 145 10.48 -4.33 -7.74
CA ASP A 145 10.12 -3.04 -8.34
C ASP A 145 8.73 -2.65 -7.85
N LYS A 146 7.76 -3.58 -7.85
CA LYS A 146 6.41 -3.36 -7.32
C LYS A 146 6.43 -2.89 -5.87
N GLN A 147 7.17 -3.59 -5.00
CA GLN A 147 7.30 -3.22 -3.59
C GLN A 147 7.95 -1.85 -3.42
N SER A 148 8.98 -1.54 -4.22
CA SER A 148 9.66 -0.24 -4.18
C SER A 148 8.75 0.90 -4.67
N ILE A 149 7.99 0.68 -5.74
CA ILE A 149 7.00 1.63 -6.28
C ILE A 149 5.88 1.86 -5.27
N VAL A 150 5.31 0.80 -4.70
CA VAL A 150 4.25 0.91 -3.68
C VAL A 150 4.77 1.64 -2.46
N TYR A 151 5.98 1.36 -1.99
CA TYR A 151 6.58 2.10 -0.88
C TYR A 151 6.72 3.60 -1.20
N HIS A 152 7.21 3.93 -2.40
CA HIS A 152 7.30 5.33 -2.84
C HIS A 152 5.92 6.01 -2.83
N LEU A 153 4.89 5.36 -3.37
CA LEU A 153 3.51 5.87 -3.38
C LEU A 153 2.92 6.01 -1.96
N LEU A 154 3.33 5.17 -1.02
CA LEU A 154 2.93 5.30 0.38
C LEU A 154 3.56 6.53 1.04
N THR A 155 4.85 6.78 0.80
CA THR A 155 5.61 7.79 1.54
C THR A 155 5.70 9.16 0.88
N SER A 156 5.55 9.24 -0.45
CA SER A 156 5.68 10.49 -1.21
C SER A 156 4.54 11.46 -0.89
N ASP A 157 4.90 12.75 -0.76
CA ASP A 157 3.94 13.85 -0.65
C ASP A 157 3.43 14.32 -2.03
N ASP A 158 4.16 13.98 -3.11
CA ASP A 158 3.80 14.32 -4.48
C ASP A 158 3.14 13.10 -5.15
N GLY A 159 1.83 13.17 -5.36
CA GLY A 159 1.01 12.10 -5.93
C GLY A 159 0.85 10.84 -5.06
N GLY A 160 1.45 10.81 -3.87
CA GLY A 160 1.41 9.69 -2.92
C GLY A 160 0.51 9.93 -1.71
N ALA A 161 0.57 9.03 -0.73
CA ALA A 161 -0.24 9.06 0.49
C ALA A 161 0.40 9.87 1.64
N GLY A 162 1.65 10.33 1.49
CA GLY A 162 2.36 11.15 2.47
C GLY A 162 2.54 10.48 3.84
N LEU A 163 2.64 9.14 3.88
CA LEU A 163 2.86 8.35 5.08
C LEU A 163 4.36 8.25 5.37
N ASN A 164 4.96 9.36 5.75
CA ASN A 164 6.39 9.47 6.09
C ASN A 164 6.58 9.89 7.56
N ASP A 165 7.81 9.78 8.07
CA ASP A 165 8.15 10.07 9.47
C ASP A 165 7.86 11.53 9.89
N HIS A 166 7.77 12.44 8.92
CA HIS A 166 7.43 13.84 9.16
C HIS A 166 5.92 14.09 9.24
N ASN A 167 5.09 13.06 9.01
CA ASN A 167 3.64 13.17 9.03
C ASN A 167 3.04 12.80 10.40
N ASP A 168 2.34 13.74 11.02
CA ASP A 168 1.60 13.55 12.27
C ASP A 168 0.66 12.34 12.25
N LEU A 169 0.06 12.02 11.10
CA LEU A 169 -0.82 10.86 10.94
C LEU A 169 -0.02 9.55 11.01
N PHE A 170 1.12 9.49 10.33
CA PHE A 170 2.01 8.34 10.36
C PHE A 170 2.48 8.06 11.78
N GLU A 171 3.03 9.08 12.46
CA GLU A 171 3.50 8.92 13.83
C GLU A 171 2.38 8.55 14.82
N ALA A 172 1.15 9.01 14.59
CA ALA A 172 0.02 8.71 15.45
C ALA A 172 -0.54 7.29 15.23
N MET A 173 -0.64 6.85 13.98
CA MET A 173 -1.43 5.68 13.60
C MET A 173 -0.61 4.47 13.17
N VAL A 174 0.55 4.66 12.54
CA VAL A 174 1.30 3.58 11.91
C VAL A 174 2.34 3.04 12.88
N GLU A 175 2.30 1.73 13.13
CA GLU A 175 3.30 1.01 13.93
C GLU A 175 4.45 0.53 13.04
N HIS A 176 4.12 -0.09 11.91
CA HIS A 176 5.11 -0.61 10.97
C HIS A 176 4.52 -0.70 9.57
N MET A 177 5.37 -0.55 8.55
CA MET A 177 5.01 -0.84 7.16
C MET A 177 6.02 -1.87 6.62
N MET A 178 5.55 -2.94 6.00
CA MET A 178 6.42 -3.97 5.44
C MET A 178 5.93 -4.52 4.10
N PRO A 179 6.86 -4.87 3.19
CA PRO A 179 6.50 -5.58 1.97
C PRO A 179 5.98 -6.98 2.29
N LEU A 180 5.01 -7.45 1.51
CA LEU A 180 4.53 -8.82 1.58
C LEU A 180 5.32 -9.68 0.59
N HIS A 181 5.96 -10.73 1.10
CA HIS A 181 6.68 -11.68 0.27
C HIS A 181 5.71 -12.58 -0.50
N LYS A 182 5.89 -12.65 -1.83
CA LYS A 182 5.02 -13.42 -2.73
C LYS A 182 5.59 -14.79 -3.15
N ALA A 183 6.82 -15.16 -2.75
CA ALA A 183 7.50 -16.35 -3.25
C ALA A 183 8.14 -17.26 -2.19
N ASN A 184 8.16 -18.55 -2.53
CA ASN A 184 8.80 -19.66 -1.84
C ASN A 184 10.33 -19.48 -1.84
N LEU A 185 10.90 -19.04 -0.72
CA LEU A 185 12.33 -18.70 -0.55
C LEU A 185 13.29 -19.89 -0.75
N GLU A 186 12.77 -21.09 -0.95
CA GLU A 186 13.51 -22.35 -1.14
C GLU A 186 14.53 -22.26 -2.29
N HIS A 187 14.20 -21.59 -3.40
CA HIS A 187 15.13 -21.47 -4.55
C HIS A 187 16.35 -20.58 -4.26
N LEU A 188 16.21 -19.61 -3.34
CA LEU A 188 17.32 -18.72 -2.96
C LEU A 188 18.27 -19.39 -1.95
N ARG A 189 17.81 -20.42 -1.23
CA ARG A 189 18.61 -21.16 -0.24
C ARG A 189 19.63 -22.13 -0.85
N HIS A 190 19.44 -22.50 -2.13
CA HIS A 190 20.28 -23.45 -2.84
C HIS A 190 21.08 -22.82 -3.99
N SER A 191 21.16 -21.48 -4.03
CA SER A 191 21.98 -20.72 -4.97
C SER A 191 23.36 -20.41 -4.40
#